data_AF-A0A1F2ZM47-F1
#
_entry.id   AF-A0A1F2ZM47-F1
#
_cell.length_a   1.000
_cell.length_b   1.000
_cell.length_c   1.000
_cell.angle_alpha   90.00
_cell.angle_beta   90.00
_cell.angle_gamma   90.00
#
_symmetry.space_group_name_H-M   'P 1'
#
loop_
_entity.id
_entity.type
_entity.pdbx_description
1 polymer ?
#
loop_
_entity_poly.entity_id
_entity_poly.type
_entity_poly.pdbx_seq_one_letter_code
_entity_poly.pdbx_strand_id
1 'polypeptide(L)'
;MPIASIKSKVISIAQNSSTNDNSIVKKFEIISSSLKSTPTILARDLEIEGQINSVGLIEIEGSIKGTINGNSVILREGGKIEGTIIAESLSLRGSFNGKIKAKNINIANKAKVHGEIEYGSLSVEDGACIDGQFKRVNYKG
;
A
#
# COMPACT_ATOMS: atom_id res chain seq x y z
N MET A 1 15.89 -13.06 0.67
CA MET A 1 14.91 -14.00 0.07
C MET A 1 13.51 -13.45 0.33
N PRO A 2 12.63 -13.32 -0.67
CA PRO A 2 11.29 -12.78 -0.49
C PRO A 2 10.39 -13.74 0.31
N ILE A 3 9.46 -13.20 1.10
CA ILE A 3 8.48 -13.95 1.93
C ILE A 3 7.67 -14.96 1.09
N ALA A 4 7.47 -14.66 -0.20
CA ALA A 4 6.84 -15.56 -1.17
C ALA A 4 7.59 -16.90 -1.35
N SER A 5 8.93 -16.91 -1.33
CA SER A 5 9.71 -18.17 -1.44
C SER A 5 9.56 -19.07 -0.21
N ILE A 6 9.29 -18.49 0.96
CA ILE A 6 9.08 -19.25 2.19
C ILE A 6 7.70 -19.91 2.17
N LYS A 7 6.66 -19.20 1.70
CA LYS A 7 5.31 -19.73 1.52
C LYS A 7 5.29 -20.97 0.62
N SER A 8 5.93 -20.90 -0.55
CA SER A 8 6.00 -22.02 -1.50
C SER A 8 6.77 -23.22 -0.93
N LYS A 9 7.84 -22.98 -0.16
CA LYS A 9 8.64 -24.06 0.43
C LYS A 9 7.90 -24.75 1.58
N VAL A 10 7.19 -24.01 2.43
CA VAL A 10 6.40 -24.58 3.54
C VAL A 10 5.19 -25.38 3.04
N ILE A 11 4.51 -24.93 1.98
CA ILE A 11 3.41 -25.69 1.36
C ILE A 11 3.93 -27.01 0.79
N SER A 12 5.11 -27.02 0.14
CA SER A 12 5.72 -28.26 -0.36
C SER A 12 6.14 -29.24 0.74
N ILE A 13 6.47 -28.75 1.94
CA ILE A 13 6.84 -29.60 3.08
C ILE A 13 5.58 -30.21 3.71
N ALA A 14 4.50 -29.45 3.86
CA ALA A 14 3.24 -29.93 4.43
C ALA A 14 2.53 -30.99 3.57
N GLN A 15 2.72 -30.96 2.25
CA GLN A 15 2.13 -31.93 1.32
C GLN A 15 2.88 -33.27 1.26
N ASN A 16 4.13 -33.33 1.74
CA ASN A 16 4.98 -34.53 1.67
C ASN A 16 4.96 -35.39 2.95
N SER A 17 4.25 -34.96 3.99
CA SER A 17 4.05 -35.72 5.23
C SER A 17 2.59 -36.17 5.30
N SER A 18 2.36 -37.48 5.35
CA SER A 18 1.05 -38.17 5.37
C SER A 18 0.15 -37.87 6.58
N THR A 19 0.34 -36.73 7.24
CA THR A 19 -0.50 -36.21 8.32
C THR A 19 -1.25 -34.99 7.79
N ASN A 20 -2.54 -35.17 7.52
CA ASN A 20 -3.48 -34.16 7.04
C ASN A 20 -3.84 -33.16 8.16
N ASP A 21 -2.81 -32.57 8.78
CA ASP A 21 -2.93 -31.78 9.99
C ASP A 21 -3.16 -30.31 9.62
N ASN A 22 -4.43 -29.98 9.33
CA ASN A 22 -4.91 -28.63 9.03
C ASN A 22 -4.52 -27.58 10.09
N SER A 23 -4.09 -28.04 11.27
CA SER A 23 -3.57 -27.22 12.36
C SER A 23 -2.28 -26.48 11.99
N ILE A 24 -1.36 -27.08 11.23
CA ILE A 24 -0.07 -26.47 10.83
C ILE A 24 -0.27 -25.41 9.75
N VAL A 25 -1.10 -25.71 8.75
CA VAL A 25 -1.44 -24.77 7.66
C VAL A 25 -2.14 -23.54 8.23
N LYS A 26 -3.11 -23.74 9.13
CA LYS A 26 -3.85 -22.66 9.80
C LYS A 26 -2.94 -21.87 10.75
N LYS A 27 -2.02 -22.53 11.45
CA LYS A 27 -1.02 -21.85 12.30
C LYS A 27 -0.02 -21.04 11.48
N PHE A 28 0.36 -21.48 10.28
CA PHE A 28 1.22 -20.71 9.37
C PHE A 28 0.48 -19.53 8.73
N GLU A 29 -0.82 -19.68 8.44
CA GLU A 29 -1.69 -18.57 8.02
C GLU A 29 -1.86 -17.52 9.13
N ILE A 30 -2.01 -17.96 10.39
CA ILE A 30 -2.04 -17.08 11.56
C ILE A 30 -0.68 -16.39 11.78
N ILE A 31 0.43 -17.12 11.64
CA ILE A 31 1.77 -16.52 11.78
C ILE A 31 2.07 -15.55 10.64
N SER A 32 1.71 -15.87 9.39
CA SER A 32 1.92 -14.97 8.24
C SER A 32 1.01 -13.74 8.26
N SER A 33 -0.21 -13.85 8.80
CA SER A 33 -1.09 -12.70 9.03
C SER A 33 -0.71 -11.87 10.27
N SER A 34 0.00 -12.47 11.23
CA SER A 34 0.58 -11.81 12.41
C SER A 34 1.97 -11.19 12.13
N LEU A 35 2.68 -11.68 11.10
CA LEU A 35 3.85 -11.03 10.51
C LEU A 35 3.48 -9.81 9.65
N LYS A 36 2.29 -9.24 9.84
CA LYS A 36 1.99 -7.87 9.44
C LYS A 36 3.03 -6.98 10.12
N SER A 37 3.98 -6.48 9.35
CA SER A 37 4.94 -5.48 9.81
C SER A 37 4.19 -4.39 10.55
N THR A 38 4.59 -4.07 11.78
CA THR A 38 4.04 -2.95 12.53
C THR A 38 4.00 -1.73 11.61
N PRO A 39 2.82 -1.12 11.38
CA PRO A 39 2.72 0.00 10.47
C PRO A 39 3.59 1.15 10.98
N THR A 40 4.24 1.84 10.05
CA THR A 40 4.83 3.14 10.34
C THR A 40 3.71 4.18 10.28
N ILE A 41 3.42 4.84 11.40
CA ILE A 41 2.34 5.82 11.49
C ILE A 41 2.95 7.21 11.57
N LEU A 42 2.61 8.07 10.61
CA LEU A 42 2.94 9.49 10.60
C LEU A 42 1.72 10.27 11.08
N ALA A 43 1.75 10.66 12.35
CA ALA A 43 0.62 11.27 13.05
C ALA A 43 0.29 12.69 12.53
N ARG A 44 -0.92 13.16 12.88
CA ARG A 44 -1.51 14.41 12.36
C ARG A 44 -0.73 15.70 12.68
N ASP A 45 0.08 15.67 13.71
CA ASP A 45 0.83 16.80 14.27
C ASP A 45 2.21 16.98 13.61
N LEU A 46 2.54 16.11 12.65
CA LEU A 46 3.83 16.07 12.00
C LEU A 46 3.76 16.65 10.58
N GLU A 47 4.74 17.49 10.26
CA GLU A 47 5.04 18.01 8.92
C GLU A 47 6.42 17.49 8.50
N ILE A 48 6.50 16.82 7.35
CA ILE A 48 7.76 16.35 6.76
C ILE A 48 7.98 17.05 5.42
N GLU A 49 9.19 17.55 5.22
CA GLU A 49 9.68 17.98 3.92
C GLU A 49 10.88 17.12 3.51
N GLY A 50 10.82 16.48 2.34
CA GLY A 50 11.91 15.66 1.80
C GLY A 50 11.48 14.30 1.24
N GLN A 51 12.29 13.27 1.50
CA GLN A 51 12.08 11.92 0.94
C GLN A 51 11.89 10.88 2.06
N ILE A 52 10.86 10.05 1.91
CA ILE A 52 10.53 8.93 2.80
C ILE A 52 10.68 7.63 2.02
N ASN A 53 11.39 6.65 2.61
CA ASN A 53 11.55 5.32 2.03
C ASN A 53 11.16 4.27 3.08
N SER A 54 10.21 3.39 2.75
CA SER A 54 9.84 2.26 3.60
C SER A 54 9.59 1.00 2.78
N VAL A 55 9.97 -0.15 3.33
CA VAL A 55 9.72 -1.47 2.75
C VAL A 55 8.40 -2.08 3.20
N GLY A 56 7.76 -1.49 4.22
CA GLY A 56 6.54 -2.00 4.85
C GLY A 56 5.29 -1.17 4.53
N LEU A 57 4.35 -1.22 5.46
CA LEU A 57 3.15 -0.40 5.46
C LEU A 57 3.40 0.96 6.11
N ILE A 58 3.06 2.04 5.39
CA ILE A 58 3.06 3.41 5.91
C ILE A 58 1.61 3.91 6.00
N GLU A 59 1.23 4.46 7.14
CA GLU A 59 -0.02 5.19 7.35
C GLU A 59 0.27 6.66 7.64
N ILE A 60 -0.44 7.55 6.96
CA ILE A 60 -0.15 8.98 6.95
C ILE A 60 -1.41 9.75 7.34
N GLU A 61 -1.37 10.44 8.48
CA GLU A 61 -2.39 11.37 8.98
C GLU A 61 -1.88 12.83 9.03
N GLY A 62 -0.57 13.05 8.89
CA GLY A 62 0.08 14.37 8.88
C GLY A 62 0.22 15.03 7.50
N SER A 63 1.12 16.01 7.40
CA SER A 63 1.41 16.75 6.17
C SER A 63 2.79 16.37 5.62
N ILE A 64 2.88 16.06 4.33
CA ILE A 64 4.14 15.70 3.68
C ILE A 64 4.32 16.48 2.39
N LYS A 65 5.47 17.13 2.25
CA LYS A 65 5.94 17.76 1.01
C LYS A 65 7.16 17.00 0.49
N GLY A 66 7.03 16.34 -0.65
CA GLY A 66 8.15 15.65 -1.30
C GLY A 66 7.83 14.27 -1.82
N THR A 67 8.75 13.31 -1.66
CA THR A 67 8.66 11.99 -2.33
C THR A 67 8.51 10.85 -1.33
N ILE A 68 7.53 9.98 -1.56
CA ILE A 68 7.25 8.82 -0.73
C ILE A 68 7.45 7.56 -1.57
N ASN A 69 8.41 6.74 -1.18
CA ASN A 69 8.64 5.41 -1.72
C ASN A 69 8.21 4.37 -0.68
N GLY A 70 7.18 3.60 -0.99
CA GLY A 70 6.61 2.61 -0.06
C GLY A 70 6.23 1.33 -0.77
N ASN A 71 6.11 0.21 -0.05
CA ASN A 71 5.43 -0.96 -0.60
C ASN A 71 3.90 -0.73 -0.57
N SER A 72 3.39 -0.50 0.63
CA SER A 72 1.98 -0.17 0.88
C SER A 72 1.87 1.18 1.55
N VAL A 73 1.14 2.11 0.94
CA VAL A 73 0.96 3.46 1.46
C VAL A 73 -0.54 3.72 1.66
N ILE A 74 -0.90 4.20 2.84
CA ILE A 74 -2.26 4.62 3.18
C ILE A 74 -2.21 6.08 3.59
N LEU A 75 -2.81 6.94 2.77
CA LEU A 75 -3.17 8.29 3.17
C LEU A 75 -4.52 8.24 3.88
N ARG A 76 -4.52 8.50 5.18
CA ARG A 76 -5.74 8.52 6.01
C ARG A 76 -6.47 9.85 5.88
N GLU A 77 -7.68 9.89 6.44
CA GLU A 77 -8.47 11.11 6.52
C GLU A 77 -7.69 12.19 7.30
N GLY A 78 -7.74 13.44 6.85
CA GLY A 78 -6.98 14.54 7.43
C GLY A 78 -5.53 14.66 6.95
N GLY A 79 -4.95 13.58 6.41
CA GLY A 79 -3.61 13.59 5.84
C GLY A 79 -3.53 14.40 4.54
N LYS A 80 -2.40 15.09 4.34
CA LYS A 80 -2.12 15.92 3.17
C LYS A 80 -0.76 15.59 2.58
N ILE A 81 -0.72 15.31 1.29
CA ILE A 81 0.54 15.06 0.59
C ILE A 81 0.63 15.94 -0.64
N GLU A 82 1.75 16.65 -0.76
CA GLU A 82 2.13 17.42 -1.94
C GLU A 82 3.44 16.84 -2.49
N GLY A 83 3.41 16.25 -3.68
CA GLY A 83 4.61 15.72 -4.33
C GLY A 83 4.39 14.39 -5.06
N THR A 84 5.30 13.43 -4.87
CA THR A 84 5.31 12.19 -5.64
C THR A 84 5.19 10.95 -4.75
N ILE A 85 4.24 10.06 -5.07
CA ILE A 85 4.10 8.76 -4.41
C ILE A 85 4.48 7.65 -5.40
N ILE A 86 5.38 6.76 -4.98
CA ILE A 86 5.74 5.54 -5.70
C ILE A 86 5.45 4.36 -4.77
N ALA A 87 4.48 3.53 -5.13
CA ALA A 87 4.08 2.38 -4.31
C ALA A 87 3.64 1.15 -5.10
N GLU A 88 3.62 -0.03 -4.48
CA GLU A 88 2.94 -1.18 -5.07
C GLU A 88 1.43 -1.08 -4.83
N SER A 89 1.04 -0.75 -3.60
CA SER A 89 -0.37 -0.55 -3.21
C SER A 89 -0.55 0.82 -2.56
N LEU A 90 -1.53 1.59 -3.03
CA LEU A 90 -1.85 2.91 -2.53
C LEU A 90 -3.34 2.98 -2.17
N SER A 91 -3.66 3.44 -0.96
CA SER A 91 -5.02 3.78 -0.55
C SER A 91 -5.11 5.25 -0.15
N LEU A 92 -6.02 5.99 -0.79
CA LEU A 92 -6.20 7.42 -0.58
C LEU A 92 -7.56 7.69 0.09
N ARG A 93 -7.53 8.27 1.29
CA ARG A 93 -8.70 8.79 2.04
C ARG A 93 -8.60 10.28 2.33
N GLY A 94 -7.41 10.87 2.15
CA GLY A 94 -7.10 12.27 2.44
C GLY A 94 -7.02 13.17 1.20
N SER A 95 -6.20 14.22 1.29
CA SER A 95 -5.94 15.15 0.19
C SER A 95 -4.56 14.92 -0.42
N PHE A 96 -4.49 14.73 -1.73
CA PHE A 96 -3.27 14.51 -2.47
C PHE A 96 -3.14 15.50 -3.63
N ASN A 97 -1.96 16.08 -3.81
CA ASN A 97 -1.60 16.89 -4.97
C ASN A 97 -0.24 16.49 -5.54
N GLY A 98 -0.19 16.10 -6.82
CA GLY A 98 1.06 15.83 -7.54
C GLY A 98 1.01 14.59 -8.40
N LYS A 99 2.03 13.73 -8.31
CA LYS A 99 2.20 12.55 -9.18
C LYS A 99 2.11 11.24 -8.41
N ILE A 100 1.31 10.31 -8.89
CA ILE A 100 1.18 8.97 -8.33
C ILE A 100 1.68 7.95 -9.35
N LYS A 101 2.50 7.00 -8.88
CA LYS A 101 2.88 5.80 -9.62
C LYS A 101 2.65 4.59 -8.74
N ALA A 102 1.59 3.82 -8.98
CA ALA A 102 1.34 2.61 -8.21
C ALA A 102 0.67 1.49 -8.98
N LYS A 103 0.93 0.22 -8.61
CA LYS A 103 0.29 -0.90 -9.29
C LYS A 103 -1.19 -0.99 -8.95
N ASN A 104 -1.53 -0.91 -7.66
CA ASN A 104 -2.91 -0.99 -7.18
C ASN A 104 -3.25 0.31 -6.45
N ILE A 105 -4.28 1.01 -6.91
CA ILE A 105 -4.75 2.26 -6.31
C ILE A 105 -6.20 2.09 -5.88
N ASN A 106 -6.48 2.39 -4.61
CA ASN A 106 -7.84 2.55 -4.09
C ASN A 106 -8.06 3.99 -3.66
N ILE A 107 -9.02 4.68 -4.27
CA ILE A 107 -9.45 6.02 -3.89
C ILE A 107 -10.78 5.88 -3.15
N ALA A 108 -10.75 6.13 -1.85
CA ALA A 108 -11.92 6.00 -0.99
C ALA A 108 -12.86 7.20 -1.11
N ASN A 109 -14.06 7.05 -0.54
CA ASN A 109 -15.02 8.15 -0.46
C ASN A 109 -14.42 9.42 0.18
N LYS A 110 -14.84 10.60 -0.29
CA LYS A 110 -14.37 11.93 0.15
C LYS A 110 -12.88 12.23 -0.05
N ALA A 111 -12.09 11.31 -0.61
CA ALA A 111 -10.72 11.61 -0.99
C ALA A 111 -10.68 12.74 -2.03
N LYS A 112 -9.68 13.61 -1.94
CA LYS A 112 -9.43 14.70 -2.90
C LYS A 112 -8.09 14.46 -3.56
N VAL A 113 -8.10 14.17 -4.85
CA VAL A 113 -6.88 13.83 -5.60
C VAL A 113 -6.72 14.80 -6.75
N HIS A 114 -5.60 15.51 -6.78
CA HIS A 114 -5.24 16.41 -7.87
C HIS A 114 -3.91 15.97 -8.51
N GLY A 115 -3.88 15.78 -9.83
CA GLY A 115 -2.65 15.61 -10.61
C GLY A 115 -2.58 14.37 -11.52
N GLU A 116 -1.40 13.79 -11.67
CA GLU A 116 -1.13 12.73 -12.66
C GLU A 116 -1.02 11.35 -11.99
N ILE A 117 -1.78 10.36 -12.48
CA ILE A 117 -1.89 9.03 -11.88
C ILE A 117 -1.50 7.96 -12.90
N GLU A 118 -0.36 7.32 -12.68
CA GLU A 118 0.06 6.10 -13.39
C GLU A 118 -0.33 4.86 -12.57
N TYR A 119 -1.18 4.00 -13.14
CA TYR A 119 -1.77 2.88 -12.40
C TYR A 119 -1.83 1.55 -13.17
N GLY A 120 -1.77 0.43 -12.47
CA GLY A 120 -2.05 -0.90 -13.04
C GLY A 120 -3.53 -1.28 -12.94
N SER A 121 -4.03 -1.22 -11.71
CA SER A 121 -5.42 -1.43 -11.29
C SER A 121 -5.87 -0.22 -10.45
N LEU A 122 -7.09 0.26 -10.69
CA LEU A 122 -7.67 1.42 -10.04
C LEU A 122 -9.10 1.11 -9.60
N SER A 123 -9.39 1.34 -8.32
CA SER A 123 -10.74 1.38 -7.76
C SER A 123 -11.03 2.76 -7.19
N VAL A 124 -12.24 3.25 -7.43
CA VAL A 124 -12.72 4.53 -6.94
C VAL A 124 -14.08 4.29 -6.29
N GLU A 125 -14.22 4.72 -5.04
CA GLU A 125 -15.47 4.66 -4.29
C GLU A 125 -16.34 5.89 -4.54
N ASP A 126 -17.66 5.73 -4.40
CA ASP A 126 -18.63 6.81 -4.58
C ASP A 126 -18.33 8.00 -3.65
N GLY A 127 -18.35 9.20 -4.23
CA GLY A 127 -18.08 10.44 -3.51
C GLY A 127 -16.60 10.83 -3.40
N ALA A 128 -15.69 10.13 -4.08
CA ALA A 128 -14.33 10.63 -4.31
C ALA A 128 -14.34 11.81 -5.28
N CYS A 129 -13.49 12.82 -5.04
CA CYS A 129 -13.29 13.96 -5.93
C CYS A 129 -11.89 13.87 -6.54
N ILE A 130 -11.82 13.80 -7.86
CA ILE A 130 -10.56 13.61 -8.57
C ILE A 130 -10.50 14.57 -9.74
N ASP A 131 -9.42 15.35 -9.82
CA ASP A 131 -9.12 16.26 -10.91
C ASP A 131 -7.70 15.98 -11.41
N GLY A 132 -7.59 15.38 -12.59
CA GLY A 132 -6.29 14.88 -13.01
C GLY A 132 -6.29 14.01 -14.25
N GLN A 133 -5.09 13.59 -14.61
CA GLN A 133 -4.85 12.72 -15.76
C GLN A 133 -4.54 11.30 -15.30
N PHE A 134 -5.18 10.34 -15.95
CA PHE A 134 -5.07 8.92 -15.65
C PHE A 134 -4.37 8.20 -16.79
N LYS A 135 -3.31 7.46 -16.47
CA LYS A 135 -2.55 6.67 -17.44
C LYS A 135 -2.38 5.25 -16.92
N ARG A 136 -2.99 4.29 -17.62
CA ARG A 136 -2.81 2.88 -17.32
C ARG A 136 -1.42 2.41 -17.76
N VAL A 137 -0.71 1.70 -16.88
CA VAL A 137 0.60 1.11 -17.13
C VAL A 137 0.49 -0.41 -17.05
N ASN A 138 0.96 -1.10 -18.09
CA ASN A 138 1.00 -2.56 -18.14
C ASN A 138 2.22 -3.07 -17.36
N TYR A 139 2.01 -3.53 -16.14
CA TYR A 139 3.05 -4.24 -15.37
C TYR A 139 3.16 -5.67 -15.90
N LYS A 140 4.33 -6.04 -16.43
CA LYS A 140 4.64 -7.45 -16.75
C LYS A 140 4.88 -8.19 -15.44
N GLY A 141 4.16 -9.29 -15.23
CA GLY A 141 4.28 -10.17 -14.06
C GLY A 141 5.60 -10.91 -13.99
#